data_AF-A0A510NWJ7-F1
#
_entry.id   AF-A0A510NWJ7-F1
#
_cell.length_a   1.000
_cell.length_b   1.000
_cell.length_c   1.000
_cell.angle_alpha   90.00
_cell.angle_beta   90.00
_cell.angle_gamma   90.00
#
_symmetry.space_group_name_H-M   'P 1'
#
loop_
_entity.id
_entity.type
_entity.pdbx_description
1 polymer ?
#
loop_
_entity_poly.entity_id
_entity_poly.type
_entity_poly.pdbx_seq_one_letter_code
_entity_poly.pdbx_strand_id
1 'polypeptide(L)'
;MDSALPAMSALEAVNRCIDLYMQYIFPTAPFVHEPTLRGAAAHLFSRTGSSEFFRCRPSCHEEVAEMRSFALVTAVCASIASVVPDTLLPSRTSIAGPCLSASRNMMKVFEEFDVEYPSSDSIATRLLHTTALQHTTGKACLSNYTLGQAAYLAQNMRLYSEEALKRHNPLEAQLLRNLFWHMYAADKAATCLGSRPISLHELLFNETMTVCPDTTVSISLFDTARPCYDRTFESRLLVGFYFAPRLWSKAASLIFGIKAYRRGDQASTKAQLTQAYLEFIAILDDLPYWLQVSKIIVSTNDSEDVQFQKTAFWVQRCTILVVYQCLRLVILQQSIENEVEDIMGLRGQDLTTSMIKIDMIRDFIQTLDDIPFVYLQVKGEPTIERIRWVGSVILELLDSRTDKMIMSDDSMDYVPLKERTDDVLRSNLFRIQGTRGTSKLYQDMMWLRTQKFLFKALLPYGMACILTEGDPAFGSASYMSR
;
A
#
# COMPACT_ATOMS: atom_id res chain seq x y z
N MET A 1 23.34 -17.58 27.23
CA MET A 1 23.03 -16.50 28.18
C MET A 1 21.68 -15.95 27.78
N ASP A 2 20.63 -16.57 28.31
CA ASP A 2 19.25 -16.22 28.04
C ASP A 2 18.91 -14.95 28.83
N SER A 3 18.98 -13.79 28.17
CA SER A 3 18.33 -12.60 28.71
C SER A 3 16.83 -12.80 28.56
N ALA A 4 16.20 -13.32 29.61
CA ALA A 4 14.76 -13.38 29.75
C ALA A 4 14.20 -11.96 29.52
N LEU A 5 13.60 -11.75 28.35
CA LEU A 5 12.82 -10.57 28.04
C LEU A 5 11.78 -10.39 29.16
N PRO A 6 11.53 -9.17 29.66
CA PRO A 6 10.45 -8.96 30.61
C PRO A 6 9.16 -9.51 29.99
N ALA A 7 8.50 -10.42 30.70
CA ALA A 7 7.32 -11.12 30.22
C ALA A 7 6.14 -10.14 30.12
N MET A 8 6.10 -9.40 28.99
CA MET A 8 4.97 -8.56 28.62
C MET A 8 3.71 -9.42 28.64
N SER A 9 2.67 -8.96 29.33
CA SER A 9 1.41 -9.70 29.36
C SER A 9 0.76 -9.72 27.97
N ALA A 10 -0.06 -10.73 27.67
CA ALA A 10 -0.76 -10.79 26.38
C ALA A 10 -1.60 -9.53 26.13
N LEU A 11 -2.30 -9.03 27.15
CA LEU A 11 -3.09 -7.80 27.07
C LEU A 11 -2.23 -6.56 26.79
N GLU A 12 -1.04 -6.47 27.38
CA GLU A 12 -0.12 -5.35 27.15
C GLU A 12 0.44 -5.38 25.72
N ALA A 13 0.80 -6.56 25.21
CA ALA A 13 1.22 -6.73 23.81
C ALA A 13 0.11 -6.35 22.82
N VAL A 14 -1.13 -6.76 23.11
CA VAL A 14 -2.31 -6.41 22.32
C VAL A 14 -2.54 -4.89 22.34
N ASN A 15 -2.57 -4.27 23.51
CA ASN A 15 -2.77 -2.82 23.63
C ASN A 15 -1.68 -2.02 22.91
N ARG A 16 -0.42 -2.48 22.96
CA ARG A 16 0.67 -1.87 22.20
C ARG A 16 0.46 -1.97 20.69
N CYS A 17 -0.05 -3.10 20.18
CA CYS A 17 -0.41 -3.23 18.78
C CYS A 17 -1.55 -2.26 18.39
N ILE A 18 -2.55 -2.09 19.26
CA ILE A 18 -3.64 -1.15 19.04
C ILE A 18 -3.11 0.28 18.98
N ASP A 19 -2.25 0.70 19.92
CA ASP A 19 -1.66 2.05 19.90
C ASP A 19 -0.89 2.32 18.59
N LEU A 20 -0.09 1.36 18.14
CA LEU A 20 0.64 1.46 16.87
C LEU A 20 -0.29 1.48 15.66
N TYR A 21 -1.41 0.74 15.70
CA TYR A 21 -2.44 0.81 14.66
C TYR A 21 -3.05 2.21 14.59
N MET A 22 -3.48 2.76 15.73
CA MET A 22 -4.07 4.09 15.80
C MET A 22 -3.10 5.18 15.35
N GLN A 23 -1.80 5.03 15.61
CA GLN A 23 -0.79 6.02 15.25
C GLN A 23 -0.38 5.95 13.77
N TYR A 24 -0.17 4.75 13.20
CA TYR A 24 0.50 4.59 11.91
C TYR A 24 -0.38 4.02 10.79
N ILE A 25 -1.44 3.29 11.10
CA ILE A 25 -2.27 2.61 10.09
C ILE A 25 -3.63 3.28 9.95
N PHE A 26 -4.30 3.55 11.07
CA PHE A 26 -5.59 4.23 11.14
C PHE A 26 -5.66 5.52 10.30
N PRO A 27 -4.63 6.39 10.23
CA PRO A 27 -4.69 7.60 9.41
C PRO A 27 -4.95 7.32 7.91
N THR A 28 -4.63 6.13 7.42
CA THR A 28 -4.88 5.73 6.02
C THR A 28 -5.88 4.58 5.86
N ALA A 29 -6.39 4.08 6.97
CA ALA A 29 -7.24 2.91 7.05
C ALA A 29 -8.15 2.99 8.31
N PRO A 30 -9.03 4.01 8.42
CA PRO A 30 -9.80 4.28 9.63
C PRO A 30 -11.06 3.40 9.71
N PHE A 31 -10.88 2.09 9.79
CA PHE A 31 -11.99 1.12 9.72
C PHE A 31 -12.15 0.26 10.98
N VAL A 32 -11.62 0.72 12.11
CA VAL A 32 -11.84 0.09 13.42
C VAL A 32 -12.27 1.16 14.42
N HIS A 33 -13.24 0.82 15.26
CA HIS A 33 -13.65 1.66 16.40
C HIS A 33 -12.78 1.35 17.62
N GLU A 34 -11.96 2.30 18.04
CA GLU A 34 -10.95 2.07 19.09
C GLU A 34 -11.56 1.63 20.43
N PRO A 35 -12.62 2.26 20.97
CA PRO A 35 -13.24 1.82 22.22
C PRO A 35 -13.72 0.37 22.19
N THR A 36 -14.40 -0.04 21.10
CA THR A 36 -14.86 -1.43 20.94
C THR A 36 -13.68 -2.39 20.90
N LEU A 37 -12.63 -2.06 20.14
CA LEU A 37 -11.45 -2.91 20.01
C LEU A 37 -10.71 -3.09 21.34
N ARG A 38 -10.54 -2.01 22.11
CA ARG A 38 -9.90 -2.05 23.44
C ARG A 38 -10.75 -2.79 24.46
N GLY A 39 -12.07 -2.59 24.42
CA GLY A 39 -13.02 -3.35 25.25
C GLY A 39 -12.92 -4.86 24.98
N ALA A 40 -12.91 -5.27 23.71
CA ALA A 40 -12.70 -6.65 23.31
C ALA A 40 -11.35 -7.21 23.76
N ALA A 41 -10.26 -6.44 23.59
CA ALA A 41 -8.93 -6.83 24.05
C ALA A 41 -8.89 -7.06 25.57
N ALA A 42 -9.45 -6.13 26.35
CA ALA A 42 -9.53 -6.26 27.80
C ALA A 42 -10.36 -7.48 28.21
N HIS A 43 -11.51 -7.71 27.57
CA HIS A 43 -12.34 -8.87 27.86
C HIS A 43 -11.63 -10.21 27.57
N LEU A 44 -10.99 -10.33 26.40
CA LEU A 44 -10.41 -11.58 25.91
C LEU A 44 -9.04 -11.93 26.53
N PHE A 45 -8.23 -10.94 26.89
CA PHE A 45 -6.83 -11.14 27.29
C PHE A 45 -6.53 -10.78 28.75
N SER A 46 -7.52 -10.37 29.54
CA SER A 46 -7.34 -10.16 30.98
C SER A 46 -7.14 -11.49 31.72
N ARG A 47 -6.18 -11.51 32.67
CA ARG A 47 -5.80 -12.70 33.47
C ARG A 47 -6.94 -13.32 34.30
N THR A 48 -8.08 -12.64 34.41
CA THR A 48 -9.25 -13.03 35.21
C THR A 48 -10.35 -13.72 34.41
N GLY A 49 -10.29 -13.73 33.07
CA GLY A 49 -11.42 -14.10 32.21
C GLY A 49 -11.63 -15.60 31.93
N SER A 50 -10.68 -16.49 32.28
CA SER A 50 -10.75 -17.90 31.86
C SER A 50 -11.82 -18.75 32.56
N SER A 51 -12.53 -18.22 33.57
CA SER A 51 -13.47 -19.00 34.40
C SER A 51 -14.97 -18.67 34.19
N GLU A 52 -15.30 -17.64 33.41
CA GLU A 52 -16.70 -17.23 33.18
C GLU A 52 -17.22 -17.53 31.77
N PHE A 53 -16.40 -18.08 30.88
CA PHE A 53 -16.75 -18.48 29.50
C PHE A 53 -17.96 -19.43 29.38
N PHE A 54 -18.42 -20.07 30.46
CA PHE A 54 -19.42 -21.15 30.41
C PHE A 54 -20.61 -20.99 31.37
N ARG A 55 -20.83 -19.81 31.99
CA ARG A 55 -21.88 -19.68 33.02
C ARG A 55 -23.27 -19.35 32.49
N CYS A 56 -23.38 -18.78 31.29
CA CYS A 56 -24.65 -18.61 30.57
C CYS A 56 -24.45 -19.09 29.13
N ARG A 57 -25.41 -19.87 28.59
CA ARG A 57 -25.39 -20.28 27.19
C ARG A 57 -25.67 -19.04 26.33
N PRO A 58 -24.69 -18.48 25.60
CA PRO A 58 -24.96 -17.34 24.75
C PRO A 58 -25.94 -17.75 23.66
N SER A 59 -26.70 -16.81 23.14
CA SER A 59 -27.35 -17.03 21.84
C SER A 59 -26.26 -17.26 20.76
N CYS A 60 -26.59 -17.99 19.68
CA CYS A 60 -25.63 -18.24 18.60
C CYS A 60 -25.00 -16.94 18.05
N HIS A 61 -25.77 -15.83 18.02
CA HIS A 61 -25.28 -14.51 17.61
C HIS A 61 -24.26 -13.90 18.56
N GLU A 62 -24.44 -14.05 19.88
CA GLU A 62 -23.51 -13.53 20.89
C GLU A 62 -22.18 -14.30 20.86
N GLU A 63 -22.23 -15.62 20.72
CA GLU A 63 -21.03 -16.45 20.59
C GLU A 63 -20.21 -16.05 19.36
N VAL A 64 -20.86 -15.87 18.21
CA VAL A 64 -20.18 -15.41 16.99
C VAL A 64 -19.63 -13.99 17.12
N ALA A 65 -20.30 -13.09 17.85
CA ALA A 65 -19.81 -11.73 18.09
C ALA A 65 -18.48 -11.74 18.87
N GLU A 66 -18.34 -12.62 19.86
CA GLU A 66 -17.07 -12.81 20.58
C GLU A 66 -15.98 -13.42 19.68
N MET A 67 -16.33 -14.43 18.88
CA MET A 67 -15.40 -15.02 17.90
C MET A 67 -14.89 -13.98 16.89
N ARG A 68 -15.78 -13.11 16.39
CA ARG A 68 -15.42 -11.98 15.51
C ARG A 68 -14.48 -11.01 16.21
N SER A 69 -14.80 -10.64 17.46
CA SER A 69 -13.97 -9.74 18.26
C SER A 69 -12.57 -10.31 18.46
N PHE A 70 -12.46 -11.60 18.77
CA PHE A 70 -11.17 -12.29 18.88
C PHE A 70 -10.41 -12.30 17.55
N ALA A 71 -11.10 -12.64 16.45
CA ALA A 71 -10.50 -12.65 15.12
C ALA A 71 -9.98 -11.25 14.73
N LEU A 72 -10.75 -10.19 14.98
CA LEU A 72 -10.36 -8.82 14.68
C LEU A 72 -9.16 -8.36 15.52
N VAL A 73 -9.20 -8.53 16.84
CA VAL A 73 -8.10 -8.13 17.74
C VAL A 73 -6.80 -8.82 17.34
N THR A 74 -6.85 -10.14 17.11
CA THR A 74 -5.66 -10.88 16.68
C THR A 74 -5.23 -10.52 15.25
N ALA A 75 -6.14 -10.17 14.35
CA ALA A 75 -5.78 -9.66 13.02
C ALA A 75 -5.08 -8.29 13.08
N VAL A 76 -5.51 -7.39 13.98
CA VAL A 76 -4.83 -6.10 14.21
C VAL A 76 -3.39 -6.35 14.68
N CYS A 77 -3.21 -7.21 15.69
CA CYS A 77 -1.88 -7.59 16.17
C CYS A 77 -1.01 -8.19 15.06
N ALA A 78 -1.57 -9.12 14.27
CA ALA A 78 -0.86 -9.75 13.17
C ALA A 78 -0.42 -8.73 12.09
N SER A 79 -1.33 -7.86 11.67
CA SER A 79 -1.07 -6.83 10.69
C SER A 79 0.02 -5.87 11.18
N ILE A 80 -0.11 -5.35 12.39
CA ILE A 80 0.86 -4.41 12.97
C ILE A 80 2.23 -5.03 13.12
N ALA A 81 2.31 -6.19 13.77
CA ALA A 81 3.58 -6.87 13.98
C ALA A 81 4.27 -7.29 12.66
N SER A 82 3.52 -7.41 11.56
CA SER A 82 4.09 -7.70 10.24
C SER A 82 4.72 -6.48 9.55
N VAL A 83 4.30 -5.26 9.86
CA VAL A 83 4.73 -4.04 9.15
C VAL A 83 5.66 -3.14 9.97
N VAL A 84 5.47 -3.04 11.29
CA VAL A 84 6.26 -2.11 12.11
C VAL A 84 7.70 -2.63 12.32
N PRO A 85 8.70 -1.74 12.40
CA PRO A 85 10.07 -2.12 12.72
C PRO A 85 10.22 -2.56 14.19
N ASP A 86 11.29 -3.33 14.47
CA ASP A 86 11.60 -3.83 15.81
C ASP A 86 11.85 -2.70 16.83
N THR A 87 12.20 -1.51 16.36
CA THR A 87 12.35 -0.30 17.19
C THR A 87 11.03 0.18 17.79
N LEU A 88 9.89 -0.08 17.14
CA LEU A 88 8.56 0.31 17.62
C LEU A 88 7.86 -0.82 18.38
N LEU A 89 8.09 -2.06 17.94
CA LEU A 89 7.55 -3.27 18.56
C LEU A 89 8.64 -4.35 18.67
N PRO A 90 9.31 -4.45 19.83
CA PRO A 90 10.21 -5.55 20.11
C PRO A 90 9.49 -6.90 20.01
N SER A 91 10.19 -7.94 19.55
CA SER A 91 9.65 -9.31 19.44
C SER A 91 8.43 -9.45 18.51
N ARG A 92 8.30 -8.59 17.49
CA ARG A 92 7.19 -8.63 16.53
C ARG A 92 7.00 -9.99 15.85
N THR A 93 8.08 -10.74 15.62
CA THR A 93 8.03 -12.09 15.01
C THR A 93 7.28 -13.10 15.87
N SER A 94 7.36 -12.96 17.20
CA SER A 94 6.63 -13.79 18.16
C SER A 94 5.15 -13.43 18.24
N ILE A 95 4.73 -12.28 17.70
CA ILE A 95 3.33 -11.82 17.68
C ILE A 95 2.70 -12.13 16.31
N ALA A 96 3.35 -11.75 15.22
CA ALA A 96 2.75 -11.74 13.88
C ALA A 96 2.21 -13.11 13.44
N GLY A 97 3.03 -14.16 13.52
CA GLY A 97 2.68 -15.52 13.09
C GLY A 97 1.57 -16.16 13.94
N PRO A 98 1.71 -16.19 15.28
CA PRO A 98 0.68 -16.74 16.17
C PRO A 98 -0.65 -16.00 16.06
N CYS A 99 -0.66 -14.66 16.06
CA CYS A 99 -1.88 -13.88 15.95
C CYS A 99 -2.57 -14.07 14.58
N LEU A 100 -1.81 -14.14 13.48
CA LEU A 100 -2.37 -14.42 12.16
C LEU A 100 -3.04 -15.80 12.11
N SER A 101 -2.38 -16.79 12.70
CA SER A 101 -2.88 -18.17 12.74
C SER A 101 -4.12 -18.28 13.62
N ALA A 102 -4.12 -17.67 14.80
CA ALA A 102 -5.25 -17.62 15.71
C ALA A 102 -6.46 -16.94 15.05
N SER A 103 -6.26 -15.77 14.44
CA SER A 103 -7.32 -15.04 13.74
C SER A 103 -7.94 -15.85 12.61
N ARG A 104 -7.10 -16.43 11.73
CA ARG A 104 -7.57 -17.24 10.60
C ARG A 104 -8.28 -18.52 11.04
N ASN A 105 -7.79 -19.17 12.09
CA ASN A 105 -8.43 -20.37 12.62
C ASN A 105 -9.78 -20.03 13.26
N MET A 106 -9.89 -18.90 13.97
CA MET A 106 -11.16 -18.45 14.52
C MET A 106 -12.17 -18.13 13.41
N MET A 107 -11.76 -17.41 12.35
CA MET A 107 -12.65 -17.12 11.22
C MET A 107 -13.23 -18.37 10.56
N LYS A 108 -12.47 -19.47 10.47
CA LYS A 108 -12.98 -20.74 9.91
C LYS A 108 -14.11 -21.35 10.74
N VAL A 109 -14.15 -21.08 12.05
CA VAL A 109 -15.18 -21.62 12.94
C VAL A 109 -16.54 -21.03 12.60
N PHE A 110 -16.59 -19.76 12.21
CA PHE A 110 -17.84 -19.04 11.93
C PHE A 110 -17.97 -18.59 10.46
N GLU A 111 -17.19 -19.17 9.53
CA GLU A 111 -17.07 -18.68 8.14
C GLU A 111 -18.41 -18.65 7.41
N GLU A 112 -19.20 -19.72 7.48
CA GLU A 112 -20.51 -19.79 6.80
C GLU A 112 -21.47 -18.72 7.34
N PHE A 113 -21.55 -18.60 8.66
CA PHE A 113 -22.35 -17.57 9.32
C PHE A 113 -21.88 -16.15 8.95
N ASP A 114 -20.57 -15.95 8.83
CA ASP A 114 -19.98 -14.67 8.48
C ASP A 114 -20.32 -14.22 7.06
N VAL A 115 -20.40 -15.19 6.13
CA VAL A 115 -20.76 -14.92 4.74
C VAL A 115 -22.24 -14.57 4.61
N GLU A 116 -23.12 -15.20 5.40
CA GLU A 116 -24.55 -14.89 5.42
C GLU A 116 -24.87 -13.57 6.12
N TYR A 117 -24.16 -13.26 7.22
CA TYR A 117 -24.41 -12.08 8.06
C TYR A 117 -23.13 -11.25 8.29
N PRO A 118 -22.52 -10.67 7.24
CA PRO A 118 -21.27 -9.94 7.36
C PRO A 118 -21.44 -8.60 8.11
N SER A 119 -20.38 -8.19 8.79
CA SER A 119 -20.25 -6.87 9.43
C SER A 119 -18.95 -6.17 9.04
N SER A 120 -18.71 -4.96 9.56
CA SER A 120 -17.44 -4.24 9.39
C SER A 120 -16.25 -5.08 9.84
N ASP A 121 -16.40 -5.84 10.93
CA ASP A 121 -15.34 -6.67 11.49
C ASP A 121 -14.97 -7.81 10.54
N SER A 122 -15.95 -8.39 9.84
CA SER A 122 -15.76 -9.43 8.83
C SER A 122 -14.84 -8.96 7.70
N ILE A 123 -15.06 -7.73 7.21
CA ILE A 123 -14.29 -7.14 6.12
C ILE A 123 -12.94 -6.62 6.65
N ALA A 124 -12.93 -5.90 7.77
CA ALA A 124 -11.71 -5.37 8.39
C ALA A 124 -10.70 -6.48 8.72
N THR A 125 -11.17 -7.59 9.27
CA THR A 125 -10.32 -8.75 9.58
C THR A 125 -9.65 -9.30 8.32
N ARG A 126 -10.38 -9.43 7.20
CA ARG A 126 -9.83 -9.89 5.92
C ARG A 126 -8.82 -8.89 5.33
N LEU A 127 -9.07 -7.58 5.43
CA LEU A 127 -8.11 -6.56 5.01
C LEU A 127 -6.81 -6.61 5.83
N LEU A 128 -6.92 -6.78 7.14
CA LEU A 128 -5.77 -6.94 8.03
C LEU A 128 -5.01 -8.24 7.72
N HIS A 129 -5.70 -9.33 7.37
CA HIS A 129 -5.07 -10.56 6.90
C HIS A 129 -4.32 -10.35 5.59
N THR A 130 -4.87 -9.60 4.63
CA THR A 130 -4.18 -9.27 3.37
C THR A 130 -2.81 -8.65 3.65
N THR A 131 -2.74 -7.66 4.54
CA THR A 131 -1.47 -7.05 4.96
C THR A 131 -0.56 -8.05 5.67
N ALA A 132 -1.07 -8.73 6.70
CA ALA A 132 -0.28 -9.68 7.48
C ALA A 132 0.30 -10.82 6.61
N LEU A 133 -0.50 -11.41 5.71
CA LEU A 133 -0.08 -12.48 4.81
C LEU A 133 1.01 -12.02 3.84
N GLN A 134 0.83 -10.85 3.22
CA GLN A 134 1.81 -10.29 2.30
C GLN A 134 3.16 -10.14 2.99
N HIS A 135 3.15 -9.60 4.20
CA HIS A 135 4.35 -9.26 4.96
C HIS A 135 5.03 -10.43 5.66
N THR A 136 4.26 -11.39 6.15
CA THR A 136 4.82 -12.55 6.88
C THR A 136 5.21 -13.70 5.96
N THR A 137 4.50 -13.89 4.84
CA THR A 137 4.70 -15.05 3.97
C THR A 137 5.23 -14.71 2.59
N GLY A 138 5.13 -13.45 2.15
CA GLY A 138 5.44 -13.04 0.77
C GLY A 138 4.50 -13.62 -0.29
N LYS A 139 3.39 -14.25 0.10
CA LYS A 139 2.44 -14.91 -0.82
C LYS A 139 1.39 -13.93 -1.34
N ALA A 140 1.78 -13.13 -2.34
CA ALA A 140 0.89 -12.14 -2.97
C ALA A 140 -0.43 -12.70 -3.48
N CYS A 141 -0.44 -13.88 -4.12
CA CYS A 141 -1.68 -14.49 -4.59
C CYS A 141 -2.65 -14.82 -3.45
N LEU A 142 -2.15 -15.29 -2.30
CA LEU A 142 -2.99 -15.62 -1.14
C LEU A 142 -3.52 -14.36 -0.45
N SER A 143 -2.70 -13.31 -0.39
CA SER A 143 -3.11 -11.98 0.07
C SER A 143 -4.21 -11.40 -0.81
N ASN A 144 -4.05 -11.47 -2.14
CA ASN A 144 -5.04 -11.03 -3.13
C ASN A 144 -6.33 -11.86 -3.09
N TYR A 145 -6.24 -13.18 -2.88
CA TYR A 145 -7.41 -14.03 -2.67
C TYR A 145 -8.23 -13.58 -1.46
N THR A 146 -7.56 -13.32 -0.33
CA THR A 146 -8.21 -12.85 0.91
C THR A 146 -8.87 -11.48 0.71
N LEU A 147 -8.24 -10.60 -0.07
CA LEU A 147 -8.85 -9.33 -0.44
C LEU A 147 -10.07 -9.52 -1.35
N GLY A 148 -10.02 -10.46 -2.29
CA GLY A 148 -11.17 -10.82 -3.14
C GLY A 148 -12.37 -11.26 -2.32
N GLN A 149 -12.16 -12.00 -1.22
CA GLN A 149 -13.22 -12.33 -0.27
C GLN A 149 -13.83 -11.09 0.38
N ALA A 150 -13.00 -10.12 0.80
CA ALA A 150 -13.49 -8.86 1.36
C ALA A 150 -14.28 -8.04 0.33
N ALA A 151 -13.79 -7.96 -0.91
CA ALA A 151 -14.47 -7.27 -2.01
C ALA A 151 -15.80 -7.94 -2.38
N TYR A 152 -15.88 -9.27 -2.30
CA TYR A 152 -17.13 -10.01 -2.50
C TYR A 152 -18.18 -9.65 -1.43
N LEU A 153 -17.80 -9.65 -0.15
CA LEU A 153 -18.71 -9.24 0.93
C LEU A 153 -19.18 -7.79 0.75
N ALA A 154 -18.27 -6.87 0.37
CA ALA A 154 -18.61 -5.48 0.10
C ALA A 154 -19.65 -5.31 -1.01
N GLN A 155 -19.55 -6.12 -2.07
CA GLN A 155 -20.52 -6.12 -3.16
C GLN A 155 -21.86 -6.72 -2.73
N ASN A 156 -21.84 -7.84 -2.00
CA ASN A 156 -23.04 -8.49 -1.49
C ASN A 156 -23.83 -7.58 -0.53
N MET A 157 -23.11 -6.85 0.33
CA MET A 157 -23.69 -5.82 1.21
C MET A 157 -24.07 -4.52 0.48
N ARG A 158 -23.76 -4.39 -0.81
CA ARG A 158 -23.98 -3.19 -1.62
C ARG A 158 -23.37 -1.93 -0.99
N LEU A 159 -22.15 -2.00 -0.49
CA LEU A 159 -21.50 -0.87 0.20
C LEU A 159 -21.24 0.35 -0.71
N TYR A 160 -21.42 0.20 -2.02
CA TYR A 160 -21.46 1.30 -2.99
C TYR A 160 -22.75 2.13 -2.94
N SER A 161 -23.73 1.75 -2.11
CA SER A 161 -25.07 2.34 -2.01
C SER A 161 -25.34 2.98 -0.66
N GLU A 162 -25.71 4.27 -0.63
CA GLU A 162 -26.11 4.96 0.61
C GLU A 162 -27.35 4.34 1.25
N GLU A 163 -28.29 3.86 0.44
CA GLU A 163 -29.52 3.21 0.93
C GLU A 163 -29.24 1.89 1.64
N ALA A 164 -28.19 1.17 1.23
CA ALA A 164 -27.75 -0.03 1.92
C ALA A 164 -27.12 0.33 3.28
N LEU A 165 -26.25 1.34 3.31
CA LEU A 165 -25.57 1.79 4.53
C LEU A 165 -26.55 2.30 5.60
N LYS A 166 -27.65 2.96 5.21
CA LYS A 166 -28.71 3.44 6.11
C LYS A 166 -29.41 2.34 6.92
N ARG A 167 -29.32 1.08 6.49
CA ARG A 167 -29.92 -0.07 7.19
C ARG A 167 -29.13 -0.48 8.43
N HIS A 168 -27.89 -0.03 8.54
CA HIS A 168 -27.02 -0.32 9.67
C HIS A 168 -27.11 0.79 10.72
N ASN A 169 -26.72 0.47 11.95
CA ASN A 169 -26.55 1.51 12.97
C ASN A 169 -25.46 2.50 12.52
N PRO A 170 -25.44 3.76 13.01
CA PRO A 170 -24.58 4.78 12.43
C PRO A 170 -23.06 4.48 12.55
N LEU A 171 -22.64 3.77 13.61
CA LEU A 171 -21.24 3.39 13.81
C LEU A 171 -20.83 2.35 12.76
N GLU A 172 -21.62 1.29 12.63
CA GLU A 172 -21.42 0.23 11.64
C GLU A 172 -21.42 0.81 10.21
N ALA A 173 -22.38 1.69 9.90
CA ALA A 173 -22.47 2.35 8.61
C ALA A 173 -21.22 3.19 8.29
N GLN A 174 -20.66 3.89 9.28
CA GLN A 174 -19.42 4.66 9.12
C GLN A 174 -18.20 3.75 8.88
N LEU A 175 -18.08 2.66 9.63
CA LEU A 175 -17.00 1.68 9.43
C LEU A 175 -17.09 1.02 8.06
N LEU A 176 -18.27 0.56 7.65
CA LEU A 176 -18.51 -0.03 6.32
C LEU A 176 -18.22 0.95 5.18
N ARG A 177 -18.57 2.23 5.33
CA ARG A 177 -18.21 3.28 4.37
C ARG A 177 -16.70 3.43 4.25
N ASN A 178 -15.99 3.51 5.37
CA ASN A 178 -14.54 3.62 5.36
C ASN A 178 -13.87 2.39 4.73
N LEU A 179 -14.40 1.19 5.00
CA LEU A 179 -13.95 -0.05 4.39
C LEU A 179 -14.15 -0.05 2.87
N PHE A 180 -15.33 0.37 2.40
CA PHE A 180 -15.61 0.50 0.97
C PHE A 180 -14.59 1.42 0.29
N TRP A 181 -14.40 2.63 0.81
CA TRP A 181 -13.48 3.60 0.20
C TRP A 181 -12.02 3.14 0.23
N HIS A 182 -11.62 2.43 1.29
CA HIS A 182 -10.29 1.82 1.37
C HIS A 182 -10.11 0.74 0.28
N MET A 183 -11.07 -0.17 0.13
CA MET A 183 -11.01 -1.22 -0.91
C MET A 183 -11.11 -0.64 -2.32
N TYR A 184 -11.97 0.36 -2.52
CA TYR A 184 -12.13 1.06 -3.80
C TYR A 184 -10.81 1.70 -4.23
N ALA A 185 -10.13 2.40 -3.32
CA ALA A 185 -8.80 2.96 -3.59
C ALA A 185 -7.79 1.86 -3.97
N ALA A 186 -7.79 0.72 -3.26
CA ALA A 186 -6.91 -0.39 -3.55
C ALA A 186 -7.20 -1.03 -4.93
N ASP A 187 -8.46 -1.08 -5.35
CA ASP A 187 -8.88 -1.62 -6.65
C ASP A 187 -8.53 -0.66 -7.82
N LYS A 188 -8.69 0.64 -7.62
CA LYS A 188 -8.20 1.66 -8.57
C LYS A 188 -6.68 1.68 -8.65
N ALA A 189 -5.96 1.41 -7.55
CA ALA A 189 -4.52 1.21 -7.57
C ALA A 189 -4.12 -0.01 -8.42
N ALA A 190 -4.83 -1.13 -8.29
CA ALA A 190 -4.62 -2.30 -9.13
C ALA A 190 -4.86 -2.01 -10.63
N THR A 191 -5.86 -1.17 -10.93
CA THR A 191 -6.13 -0.71 -12.31
C THR A 191 -4.97 0.10 -12.89
N CYS A 192 -4.39 0.99 -12.09
CA CYS A 192 -3.27 1.84 -12.52
C CYS A 192 -1.98 1.04 -12.70
N LEU A 193 -1.68 0.12 -11.77
CA LEU A 193 -0.40 -0.58 -11.70
C LEU A 193 -0.41 -1.97 -12.36
N GLY A 194 -1.56 -2.49 -12.76
CA GLY A 194 -1.69 -3.81 -13.38
C GLY A 194 -1.35 -4.98 -12.45
N SER A 195 -1.44 -4.79 -11.12
CA SER A 195 -0.91 -5.75 -10.14
C SER A 195 -1.84 -6.93 -9.83
N ARG A 196 -3.16 -6.80 -10.06
CA ARG A 196 -4.16 -7.85 -9.81
C ARG A 196 -5.48 -7.61 -10.56
N PRO A 197 -6.38 -8.60 -10.64
CA PRO A 197 -7.72 -8.42 -11.15
C PRO A 197 -8.54 -7.39 -10.36
N ILE A 198 -9.36 -6.64 -11.08
CA ILE A 198 -10.23 -5.56 -10.58
C ILE A 198 -11.55 -6.20 -10.11
N SER A 199 -12.00 -5.87 -8.90
CA SER A 199 -13.21 -6.45 -8.29
C SER A 199 -14.32 -5.44 -8.01
N LEU A 200 -14.00 -4.15 -7.86
CA LEU A 200 -14.94 -3.07 -7.49
C LEU A 200 -15.07 -2.03 -8.61
N HIS A 201 -15.05 -2.50 -9.86
CA HIS A 201 -15.33 -1.63 -11.00
C HIS A 201 -16.82 -1.27 -11.04
N GLU A 202 -17.13 -0.02 -11.38
CA GLU A 202 -18.52 0.50 -11.37
C GLU A 202 -19.47 -0.28 -12.30
N LEU A 203 -18.95 -0.84 -13.40
CA LEU A 203 -19.70 -1.71 -14.32
C LEU A 203 -20.12 -3.07 -13.70
N LEU A 204 -19.53 -3.47 -12.58
CA LEU A 204 -19.87 -4.71 -11.87
C LEU A 204 -20.99 -4.49 -10.84
N PHE A 205 -21.40 -3.24 -10.61
CA PHE A 205 -22.44 -2.92 -9.65
C PHE A 205 -23.82 -3.06 -10.28
N ASN A 206 -24.80 -3.46 -9.46
CA ASN A 206 -26.19 -3.60 -9.92
C ASN A 206 -26.90 -2.24 -10.08
N GLU A 207 -26.30 -1.17 -9.57
CA GLU A 207 -26.79 0.22 -9.64
C GLU A 207 -25.60 1.18 -9.62
N THR A 208 -25.86 2.45 -9.90
CA THR A 208 -24.84 3.49 -9.83
C THR A 208 -24.33 3.67 -8.41
N MET A 209 -23.02 3.89 -8.28
CA MET A 209 -22.41 4.19 -6.98
C MET A 209 -22.96 5.50 -6.43
N THR A 210 -23.57 5.46 -5.25
CA THR A 210 -24.15 6.64 -4.56
C THR A 210 -23.40 7.01 -3.28
N VAL A 211 -22.55 6.10 -2.77
CA VAL A 211 -21.79 6.33 -1.54
C VAL A 211 -20.94 7.58 -1.64
N CYS A 212 -21.05 8.44 -0.63
CA CYS A 212 -20.34 9.70 -0.52
C CYS A 212 -19.33 9.62 0.63
N PRO A 213 -18.13 10.21 0.50
CA PRO A 213 -17.20 10.32 1.63
C PRO A 213 -17.75 11.18 2.78
N ASP A 214 -18.56 12.20 2.46
CA ASP A 214 -19.08 13.15 3.44
C ASP A 214 -20.45 12.72 3.96
N THR A 215 -20.54 12.43 5.26
CA THR A 215 -21.80 12.18 5.95
C THR A 215 -22.08 13.23 7.03
N THR A 216 -23.35 13.59 7.17
CA THR A 216 -23.81 14.60 8.13
C THR A 216 -23.81 14.12 9.59
N VAL A 217 -23.74 12.80 9.81
CA VAL A 217 -23.68 12.18 11.14
C VAL A 217 -22.38 11.38 11.23
N SER A 218 -21.40 11.92 11.95
CA SER A 218 -20.13 11.25 12.23
C SER A 218 -20.06 10.88 13.71
N ILE A 219 -19.92 9.59 13.98
CA ILE A 219 -19.59 9.05 15.30
C ILE A 219 -18.06 9.03 15.43
N SER A 220 -17.57 9.43 16.60
CA SER A 220 -16.14 9.37 16.92
C SER A 220 -15.63 7.94 16.85
N LEU A 221 -14.65 7.68 16.00
CA LEU A 221 -13.96 6.39 15.93
C LEU A 221 -12.90 6.23 17.02
N PHE A 222 -12.45 7.34 17.60
CA PHE A 222 -11.48 7.41 18.68
C PHE A 222 -12.10 7.33 20.07
N ASP A 223 -11.28 6.93 21.04
CA ASP A 223 -11.62 7.04 22.45
C ASP A 223 -11.57 8.51 22.93
N THR A 224 -12.74 9.12 23.08
CA THR A 224 -12.87 10.53 23.53
C THR A 224 -12.29 10.81 24.92
N ALA A 225 -11.95 9.79 25.71
CA ALA A 225 -11.29 9.98 26.99
C ALA A 225 -9.80 10.35 26.86
N ARG A 226 -9.19 10.13 25.69
CA ARG A 226 -7.76 10.40 25.45
C ARG A 226 -7.55 11.85 25.00
N PRO A 227 -6.64 12.60 25.66
CA PRO A 227 -6.41 14.02 25.35
C PRO A 227 -5.83 14.27 23.96
N CYS A 228 -5.11 13.28 23.40
CA CYS A 228 -4.56 13.35 22.05
C CYS A 228 -5.61 13.39 20.94
N TYR A 229 -6.87 13.03 21.22
CA TYR A 229 -7.96 12.96 20.23
C TYR A 229 -8.91 14.13 20.37
N ASP A 230 -8.49 15.29 19.85
CA ASP A 230 -9.40 16.44 19.68
C ASP A 230 -10.48 16.12 18.63
N ARG A 231 -11.69 16.66 18.79
CA ARG A 231 -12.79 16.50 17.81
C ARG A 231 -12.39 16.97 16.41
N THR A 232 -11.54 18.00 16.31
CA THR A 232 -11.07 18.48 15.01
C THR A 232 -10.02 17.55 14.38
N PHE A 233 -9.33 16.74 15.19
CA PHE A 233 -8.29 15.83 14.71
C PHE A 233 -8.88 14.71 13.86
N GLU A 234 -9.94 14.05 14.33
CA GLU A 234 -10.58 12.97 13.57
C GLU A 234 -11.16 13.46 12.25
N SER A 235 -11.89 14.58 12.26
CA SER A 235 -12.44 15.17 11.04
C SER A 235 -11.35 15.48 10.01
N ARG A 236 -10.22 16.05 10.45
CA ARG A 236 -9.06 16.31 9.57
C ARG A 236 -8.42 15.03 9.05
N LEU A 237 -8.35 13.97 9.86
CA LEU A 237 -7.86 12.68 9.42
C LEU A 237 -8.77 12.07 8.35
N LEU A 238 -10.09 12.11 8.52
CA LEU A 238 -11.01 11.55 7.53
C LEU A 238 -10.91 12.29 6.18
N VAL A 239 -10.77 13.62 6.19
CA VAL A 239 -10.49 14.39 4.97
C VAL A 239 -9.21 13.90 4.28
N GLY A 240 -8.12 13.70 5.03
CA GLY A 240 -6.87 13.17 4.50
C GLY A 240 -7.00 11.73 3.98
N PHE A 241 -7.80 10.89 4.64
CA PHE A 241 -8.10 9.53 4.22
C PHE A 241 -8.83 9.52 2.87
N TYR A 242 -9.90 10.31 2.73
CA TYR A 242 -10.70 10.38 1.49
C TYR A 242 -9.98 11.03 0.30
N PHE A 243 -8.89 11.76 0.56
CA PHE A 243 -8.05 12.28 -0.50
C PHE A 243 -7.40 11.15 -1.33
N ALA A 244 -6.99 10.05 -0.71
CA ALA A 244 -6.31 8.96 -1.40
C ALA A 244 -7.22 8.21 -2.39
N PRO A 245 -8.45 7.76 -2.05
CA PRO A 245 -9.40 7.23 -3.03
C PRO A 245 -9.67 8.19 -4.19
N ARG A 246 -9.80 9.50 -3.94
CA ARG A 246 -10.00 10.52 -4.98
C ARG A 246 -8.82 10.56 -5.96
N LEU A 247 -7.60 10.56 -5.44
CA LEU A 247 -6.36 10.54 -6.22
C LEU A 247 -6.26 9.30 -7.11
N TRP A 248 -6.47 8.11 -6.53
CA TRP A 248 -6.45 6.86 -7.30
C TRP A 248 -7.56 6.81 -8.36
N SER A 249 -8.76 7.30 -8.04
CA SER A 249 -9.89 7.29 -8.97
C SER A 249 -9.65 8.20 -10.17
N LYS A 250 -9.09 9.40 -9.97
CA LYS A 250 -8.74 10.33 -11.07
C LYS A 250 -7.69 9.69 -11.99
N ALA A 251 -6.63 9.12 -11.44
CA ALA A 251 -5.60 8.45 -12.23
C ALA A 251 -6.13 7.21 -12.98
N ALA A 252 -6.90 6.37 -12.32
CA ALA A 252 -7.48 5.17 -12.93
C ALA A 252 -8.42 5.52 -14.09
N SER A 253 -9.25 6.56 -13.92
CA SER A 253 -10.16 7.04 -14.97
C SER A 253 -9.39 7.56 -16.18
N LEU A 254 -8.31 8.33 -15.96
CA LEU A 254 -7.44 8.80 -17.03
C LEU A 254 -6.76 7.65 -17.78
N ILE A 255 -6.15 6.69 -17.05
CA ILE A 255 -5.49 5.51 -17.65
C ILE A 255 -6.50 4.67 -18.43
N PHE A 256 -7.71 4.49 -17.89
CA PHE A 256 -8.78 3.79 -18.60
C PHE A 256 -9.16 4.52 -19.90
N GLY A 257 -9.34 5.84 -19.85
CA GLY A 257 -9.63 6.67 -21.03
C GLY A 257 -8.54 6.61 -22.09
N ILE A 258 -7.27 6.65 -21.69
CA ILE A 258 -6.10 6.47 -22.58
C ILE A 258 -6.20 5.13 -23.33
N LYS A 259 -6.46 4.04 -22.61
CA LYS A 259 -6.59 2.69 -23.19
C LYS A 259 -7.81 2.56 -24.09
N ALA A 260 -8.94 3.19 -23.73
CA ALA A 260 -10.17 3.17 -24.51
C ALA A 260 -10.02 3.94 -25.83
N TYR A 261 -9.41 5.13 -25.78
CA TYR A 261 -9.11 5.94 -26.97
C TYR A 261 -8.27 5.17 -27.98
N ARG A 262 -7.22 4.46 -27.54
CA ARG A 262 -6.36 3.68 -28.45
C ARG A 262 -7.11 2.54 -29.13
N ARG A 263 -8.12 1.97 -28.48
CA ARG A 263 -8.98 0.91 -29.02
C ARG A 263 -10.05 1.44 -29.99
N GLY A 264 -10.11 2.75 -30.23
CA GLY A 264 -11.06 3.36 -31.15
C GLY A 264 -12.45 3.59 -30.55
N ASP A 265 -12.56 3.61 -29.21
CA ASP A 265 -13.81 3.94 -28.55
C ASP A 265 -14.12 5.44 -28.72
N GLN A 266 -15.24 5.75 -29.38
CA GLN A 266 -15.70 7.12 -29.66
C GLN A 266 -16.09 7.88 -28.37
N ALA A 267 -16.18 7.19 -27.22
CA ALA A 267 -16.56 7.79 -25.95
C ALA A 267 -15.49 8.75 -25.38
N SER A 268 -14.21 8.60 -25.74
CA SER A 268 -13.13 9.44 -25.22
C SER A 268 -12.54 10.31 -26.34
N THR A 269 -12.60 11.62 -26.20
CA THR A 269 -11.92 12.56 -27.10
C THR A 269 -10.57 12.98 -26.53
N LYS A 270 -9.62 13.33 -27.40
CA LYS A 270 -8.30 13.85 -26.97
C LYS A 270 -8.43 15.06 -26.02
N ALA A 271 -9.41 15.94 -26.26
CA ALA A 271 -9.70 17.07 -25.38
C ALA A 271 -10.14 16.65 -23.97
N GLN A 272 -10.98 15.61 -23.85
CA GLN A 272 -11.39 15.07 -22.55
C GLN A 272 -10.21 14.42 -21.81
N LEU A 273 -9.30 13.73 -22.52
CA LEU A 273 -8.10 13.17 -21.90
C LEU A 273 -7.15 14.25 -21.40
N THR A 274 -6.94 15.32 -22.18
CA THR A 274 -6.17 16.49 -21.72
C THR A 274 -6.81 17.13 -20.49
N GLN A 275 -8.13 17.33 -20.49
CA GLN A 275 -8.84 17.86 -19.33
C GLN A 275 -8.69 16.96 -18.10
N ALA A 276 -8.83 15.64 -18.25
CA ALA A 276 -8.64 14.68 -17.16
C ALA A 276 -7.20 14.67 -16.63
N TYR A 277 -6.20 14.86 -17.49
CA TYR A 277 -4.81 15.03 -17.09
C TYR A 277 -4.58 16.33 -16.30
N LEU A 278 -5.14 17.46 -16.76
CA LEU A 278 -5.08 18.73 -16.05
C LEU A 278 -5.74 18.66 -14.66
N GLU A 279 -6.89 17.99 -14.55
CA GLU A 279 -7.54 17.74 -13.26
C GLU A 279 -6.70 16.86 -12.34
N PHE A 280 -5.97 15.88 -12.90
CA PHE A 280 -5.08 15.04 -12.12
C PHE A 280 -3.88 15.81 -11.56
N ILE A 281 -3.21 16.64 -12.37
CA ILE A 281 -2.04 17.40 -11.89
C ILE A 281 -2.44 18.49 -10.89
N ALA A 282 -3.62 19.08 -11.03
CA ALA A 282 -4.16 20.09 -10.11
C ALA A 282 -4.68 19.51 -8.79
N ILE A 283 -4.72 18.17 -8.63
CA ILE A 283 -5.35 17.56 -7.45
C ILE A 283 -4.66 17.93 -6.13
N LEU A 284 -3.35 18.21 -6.16
CA LEU A 284 -2.59 18.61 -4.98
C LEU A 284 -2.82 20.08 -4.60
N ASP A 285 -3.42 20.90 -5.46
CA ASP A 285 -3.80 22.27 -5.11
C ASP A 285 -4.88 22.29 -4.02
N ASP A 286 -5.72 21.24 -3.98
CA ASP A 286 -6.72 21.00 -2.94
C ASP A 286 -6.13 20.38 -1.65
N LEU A 287 -4.81 20.20 -1.55
CA LEU A 287 -4.22 19.53 -0.40
C LEU A 287 -4.45 20.37 0.87
N PRO A 288 -5.11 19.82 1.90
CA PRO A 288 -5.41 20.57 3.11
C PRO A 288 -4.18 21.18 3.78
N TYR A 289 -4.33 22.38 4.32
CA TYR A 289 -3.20 23.14 4.89
C TYR A 289 -2.50 22.41 6.05
N TRP A 290 -3.21 21.58 6.82
CA TRP A 290 -2.63 20.79 7.91
C TRP A 290 -1.79 19.60 7.43
N LEU A 291 -1.91 19.20 6.17
CA LEU A 291 -1.07 18.20 5.54
C LEU A 291 0.17 18.82 4.87
N GLN A 292 0.39 20.14 4.94
CA GLN A 292 1.60 20.78 4.41
C GLN A 292 2.81 20.55 5.34
N VAL A 293 4.02 20.39 4.77
CA VAL A 293 5.26 20.06 5.52
C VAL A 293 5.48 20.99 6.71
N SER A 294 5.31 22.30 6.50
CA SER A 294 5.55 23.33 7.52
C SER A 294 4.70 23.16 8.79
N LYS A 295 3.57 22.45 8.72
CA LYS A 295 2.65 22.23 9.84
C LYS A 295 2.82 20.88 10.54
N ILE A 296 3.50 19.94 9.90
CA ILE A 296 3.65 18.58 10.41
C ILE A 296 5.03 18.30 10.99
N ILE A 297 6.04 19.13 10.72
CA ILE A 297 7.37 18.97 11.34
C ILE A 297 7.23 18.89 12.86
N VAL A 298 7.72 17.77 13.41
CA VAL A 298 7.72 17.51 14.85
C VAL A 298 8.84 18.32 15.47
N SER A 299 8.51 19.11 16.49
CA SER A 299 9.46 19.93 17.24
C SER A 299 9.68 19.34 18.63
N THR A 300 10.86 19.55 19.21
CA THR A 300 11.17 19.12 20.59
C THR A 300 10.30 19.80 21.64
N ASN A 301 9.62 20.89 21.27
CA ASN A 301 8.75 21.67 22.15
C ASN A 301 7.27 21.23 22.03
N ASP A 302 6.94 20.32 21.11
CA ASP A 302 5.57 19.82 20.97
C ASP A 302 5.22 18.91 22.14
N SER A 303 4.01 19.05 22.70
CA SER A 303 3.48 18.06 23.65
C SER A 303 3.31 16.69 23.00
N GLU A 304 3.32 15.61 23.79
CA GLU A 304 3.15 14.24 23.29
C GLU A 304 1.88 14.09 22.42
N ASP A 305 0.79 14.75 22.81
CA ASP A 305 -0.47 14.80 22.05
C ASP A 305 -0.28 15.42 20.65
N VAL A 306 0.42 16.55 20.57
CA VAL A 306 0.69 17.23 19.29
C VAL A 306 1.63 16.40 18.43
N GLN A 307 2.62 15.75 19.03
CA GLN A 307 3.52 14.84 18.32
C GLN A 307 2.77 13.64 17.73
N PHE A 308 1.82 13.07 18.49
CA PHE A 308 0.96 12.00 18.00
C PHE A 308 0.16 12.45 16.77
N GLN A 309 -0.51 13.60 16.84
CA GLN A 309 -1.31 14.12 15.74
C GLN A 309 -0.45 14.42 14.50
N LYS A 310 0.69 15.07 14.68
CA LYS A 310 1.66 15.34 13.60
C LYS A 310 2.17 14.06 12.96
N THR A 311 2.40 13.00 13.74
CA THR A 311 2.80 11.69 13.23
C THR A 311 1.74 11.12 12.30
N ALA A 312 0.47 11.16 12.70
CA ALA A 312 -0.65 10.69 11.89
C ALA A 312 -0.78 11.48 10.57
N PHE A 313 -0.62 12.81 10.61
CA PHE A 313 -0.64 13.66 9.42
C PHE A 313 0.57 13.41 8.50
N TRP A 314 1.76 13.16 9.05
CA TRP A 314 2.92 12.72 8.28
C TRP A 314 2.61 11.44 7.51
N VAL A 315 2.09 10.43 8.19
CA VAL A 315 1.72 9.15 7.58
C VAL A 315 0.76 9.34 6.39
N GLN A 316 -0.23 10.22 6.52
CA GLN A 316 -1.15 10.57 5.42
C GLN A 316 -0.43 11.29 4.28
N ARG A 317 0.30 12.37 4.59
CA ARG A 317 1.01 13.17 3.57
C ARG A 317 1.97 12.30 2.76
N CYS A 318 2.80 11.50 3.44
CA CYS A 318 3.75 10.60 2.78
C CYS A 318 3.04 9.66 1.81
N THR A 319 1.92 9.08 2.25
CA THR A 319 1.13 8.17 1.40
C THR A 319 0.61 8.89 0.16
N ILE A 320 0.02 10.08 0.33
CA ILE A 320 -0.54 10.88 -0.77
C ILE A 320 0.56 11.27 -1.77
N LEU A 321 1.67 11.82 -1.30
CA LEU A 321 2.73 12.33 -2.18
C LEU A 321 3.47 11.22 -2.94
N VAL A 322 3.83 10.14 -2.25
CA VAL A 322 4.50 9.00 -2.91
C VAL A 322 3.59 8.40 -3.98
N VAL A 323 2.29 8.28 -3.68
CA VAL A 323 1.30 7.80 -4.67
C VAL A 323 1.18 8.78 -5.84
N TYR A 324 1.05 10.08 -5.58
CA TYR A 324 0.94 11.09 -6.63
C TYR A 324 2.13 11.08 -7.58
N GLN A 325 3.36 11.10 -7.04
CA GLN A 325 4.57 11.10 -7.84
C GLN A 325 4.74 9.80 -8.62
N CYS A 326 4.41 8.66 -8.01
CA CYS A 326 4.37 7.37 -8.72
C CYS A 326 3.35 7.38 -9.87
N LEU A 327 2.15 7.90 -9.64
CA LEU A 327 1.10 7.98 -10.64
C LEU A 327 1.45 8.90 -11.81
N ARG A 328 2.15 10.02 -11.58
CA ARG A 328 2.65 10.88 -12.68
C ARG A 328 3.47 10.09 -13.68
N LEU A 329 4.42 9.29 -13.19
CA LEU A 329 5.27 8.45 -14.02
C LEU A 329 4.48 7.33 -14.70
N VAL A 330 3.53 6.70 -13.99
CA VAL A 330 2.67 5.65 -14.57
C VAL A 330 1.82 6.20 -15.71
N ILE A 331 1.19 7.36 -15.52
CA ILE A 331 0.36 8.00 -16.55
C ILE A 331 1.22 8.40 -17.76
N LEU A 332 2.42 8.92 -17.53
CA LEU A 332 3.38 9.23 -18.60
C LEU A 332 3.72 7.97 -19.39
N GLN A 333 4.08 6.89 -18.70
CA GLN A 333 4.41 5.61 -19.34
C GLN A 333 3.23 5.04 -20.14
N GLN A 334 2.01 5.09 -19.58
CA GLN A 334 0.80 4.69 -20.30
C GLN A 334 0.51 5.57 -21.52
N SER A 335 0.86 6.86 -21.47
CA SER A 335 0.66 7.77 -22.60
C SER A 335 1.64 7.48 -23.74
N ILE A 336 2.88 7.12 -23.40
CA ILE A 336 3.92 6.68 -24.36
C ILE A 336 3.49 5.35 -25.02
N GLU A 337 3.14 4.35 -24.21
CA GLU A 337 2.74 3.02 -24.69
C GLU A 337 1.49 3.05 -25.61
N ASN A 338 0.62 4.04 -25.43
CA ASN A 338 -0.60 4.20 -26.23
C ASN A 338 -0.50 5.32 -27.28
N GLU A 339 0.69 5.87 -27.53
CA GLU A 339 0.96 6.89 -28.56
C GLU A 339 0.09 8.16 -28.41
N VAL A 340 -0.17 8.58 -27.18
CA VAL A 340 -0.99 9.76 -26.83
C VAL A 340 -0.26 10.76 -25.94
N GLU A 341 1.05 10.86 -26.09
CA GLU A 341 1.92 11.80 -25.35
C GLU A 341 1.46 13.27 -25.51
N ASP A 342 0.83 13.60 -26.63
CA ASP A 342 0.26 14.92 -26.90
C ASP A 342 -0.73 15.41 -25.82
N ILE A 343 -1.39 14.51 -25.08
CA ILE A 343 -2.31 14.91 -24.00
C ILE A 343 -1.59 15.67 -22.89
N MET A 344 -0.28 15.42 -22.74
CA MET A 344 0.63 16.10 -21.82
C MET A 344 1.38 17.26 -22.49
N GLY A 345 1.05 17.58 -23.75
CA GLY A 345 1.76 18.60 -24.54
C GLY A 345 3.09 18.13 -25.13
N LEU A 346 3.40 16.84 -25.06
CA LEU A 346 4.61 16.24 -25.63
C LEU A 346 4.40 15.93 -27.11
N ARG A 347 5.21 16.50 -27.99
CA ARG A 347 5.12 16.31 -29.46
C ARG A 347 5.96 15.13 -29.98
N GLY A 348 6.07 14.04 -29.21
CA GLY A 348 6.76 12.81 -29.63
C GLY A 348 8.26 12.97 -29.93
N GLN A 349 8.93 13.93 -29.29
CA GLN A 349 10.39 14.04 -29.37
C GLN A 349 11.02 13.24 -28.23
N ASP A 350 11.76 12.18 -28.58
CA ASP A 350 12.39 11.25 -27.63
C ASP A 350 13.20 11.95 -26.52
N LEU A 351 13.88 13.05 -26.87
CA LEU A 351 14.65 13.86 -25.93
C LEU A 351 13.76 14.57 -24.91
N THR A 352 12.68 15.21 -25.35
CA THR A 352 11.74 15.93 -24.48
C THR A 352 11.05 14.96 -23.53
N THR A 353 10.65 13.79 -24.02
CA THR A 353 10.03 12.74 -23.20
C THR A 353 11.02 12.22 -22.14
N SER A 354 12.29 12.04 -22.50
CA SER A 354 13.34 11.64 -21.55
C SER A 354 13.61 12.69 -20.47
N MET A 355 13.65 13.98 -20.84
CA MET A 355 13.81 15.08 -19.89
C MET A 355 12.66 15.13 -18.88
N ILE A 356 11.40 15.04 -19.34
CA ILE A 356 10.24 15.02 -18.44
C ILE A 356 10.27 13.80 -17.50
N LYS A 357 10.68 12.63 -17.99
CA LYS A 357 10.86 11.45 -17.13
C LYS A 357 11.89 11.73 -16.03
N ILE A 358 13.03 12.32 -16.37
CA ILE A 358 14.08 12.68 -15.39
C ILE A 358 13.57 13.67 -14.35
N ASP A 359 12.82 14.70 -14.75
CA ASP A 359 12.24 15.68 -13.83
C ASP A 359 11.24 15.02 -12.87
N MET A 360 10.34 14.17 -13.37
CA MET A 360 9.40 13.42 -12.53
C MET A 360 10.11 12.46 -11.57
N ILE A 361 11.20 11.81 -12.00
CA ILE A 361 12.03 10.95 -11.14
C ILE A 361 12.70 11.78 -10.04
N ARG A 362 13.25 12.95 -10.40
CA ARG A 362 13.86 13.87 -9.43
C ARG A 362 12.85 14.31 -8.39
N ASP A 363 11.64 14.68 -8.80
CA ASP A 363 10.54 15.05 -7.89
C ASP A 363 10.16 13.89 -6.96
N PHE A 364 10.13 12.65 -7.48
CA PHE A 364 9.87 11.46 -6.68
C PHE A 364 10.96 11.22 -5.64
N ILE A 365 12.24 11.33 -6.01
CA ILE A 365 13.38 11.17 -5.10
C ILE A 365 13.38 12.25 -4.02
N GLN A 366 13.19 13.52 -4.39
CA GLN A 366 13.10 14.62 -3.43
C GLN A 366 11.95 14.40 -2.44
N THR A 367 10.80 13.91 -2.93
CA THR A 367 9.67 13.56 -2.07
C THR A 367 10.04 12.46 -1.07
N LEU A 368 10.83 11.47 -1.46
CA LEU A 368 11.27 10.42 -0.52
C LEU A 368 12.28 10.93 0.50
N ASP A 369 13.19 11.82 0.11
CA ASP A 369 14.18 12.41 1.00
C ASP A 369 13.54 13.27 2.09
N ASP A 370 12.42 13.93 1.78
CA ASP A 370 11.65 14.73 2.74
C ASP A 370 10.90 13.87 3.78
N ILE A 371 10.76 12.56 3.55
CA ILE A 371 9.96 11.67 4.39
C ILE A 371 10.84 10.99 5.45
N PRO A 372 10.51 11.13 6.75
CA PRO A 372 11.20 10.37 7.79
C PRO A 372 11.12 8.85 7.55
N PHE A 373 12.28 8.20 7.62
CA PHE A 373 12.44 6.79 7.24
C PHE A 373 11.49 5.82 7.96
N VAL A 374 11.19 6.08 9.23
CA VAL A 374 10.25 5.26 10.02
C VAL A 374 8.87 5.17 9.35
N TYR A 375 8.40 6.23 8.69
CA TYR A 375 7.12 6.23 7.99
C TYR A 375 7.16 5.41 6.71
N LEU A 376 8.29 5.37 6.01
CA LEU A 376 8.49 4.49 4.87
C LEU A 376 8.52 3.02 5.30
N GLN A 377 9.15 2.72 6.45
CA GLN A 377 9.21 1.35 7.00
C GLN A 377 7.81 0.82 7.33
N VAL A 378 7.00 1.60 8.05
CA VAL A 378 5.67 1.14 8.50
C VAL A 378 4.68 0.97 7.33
N LYS A 379 4.86 1.70 6.23
CA LYS A 379 4.04 1.51 5.02
C LYS A 379 4.33 0.21 4.29
N GLY A 380 5.48 -0.40 4.55
CA GLY A 380 5.76 -1.75 4.12
C GLY A 380 5.89 -1.92 2.60
N GLU A 381 5.56 -3.13 2.14
CA GLU A 381 5.88 -3.63 0.80
C GLU A 381 5.20 -2.84 -0.32
N PRO A 382 3.94 -2.37 -0.20
CA PRO A 382 3.31 -1.58 -1.26
C PRO A 382 4.06 -0.28 -1.59
N THR A 383 4.69 0.36 -0.60
CA THR A 383 5.51 1.55 -0.85
C THR A 383 6.85 1.18 -1.46
N ILE A 384 7.47 0.09 -1.00
CA ILE A 384 8.73 -0.38 -1.57
C ILE A 384 8.55 -0.83 -3.03
N GLU A 385 7.44 -1.47 -3.38
CA GLU A 385 7.12 -1.87 -4.76
C GLU A 385 7.06 -0.65 -5.69
N ARG A 386 6.45 0.46 -5.26
CA ARG A 386 6.45 1.73 -6.02
C ARG A 386 7.87 2.26 -6.23
N ILE A 387 8.70 2.21 -5.19
CA ILE A 387 10.11 2.63 -5.29
C ILE A 387 10.87 1.72 -6.28
N ARG A 388 10.64 0.40 -6.23
CA ARG A 388 11.25 -0.54 -7.18
C ARG A 388 10.79 -0.26 -8.61
N TRP A 389 9.50 0.03 -8.81
CA TRP A 389 8.97 0.37 -10.12
C TRP A 389 9.63 1.63 -10.70
N VAL A 390 9.74 2.72 -9.92
CA VAL A 390 10.46 3.93 -10.35
C VAL A 390 11.94 3.61 -10.61
N GLY A 391 12.55 2.76 -9.77
CA GLY A 391 13.90 2.24 -9.97
C GLY A 391 14.09 1.51 -11.30
N SER A 392 13.12 0.71 -11.73
CA SER A 392 13.14 0.06 -13.04
C SER A 392 13.08 1.06 -14.19
N VAL A 393 12.22 2.08 -14.10
CA VAL A 393 12.16 3.16 -15.12
C VAL A 393 13.50 3.90 -15.23
N ILE A 394 14.19 4.15 -14.11
CA ILE A 394 15.53 4.75 -14.11
C ILE A 394 16.53 3.85 -14.85
N LEU A 395 16.49 2.53 -14.60
CA LEU A 395 17.40 1.59 -15.26
C LEU A 395 17.13 1.50 -16.77
N GLU A 396 15.87 1.55 -17.19
CA GLU A 396 15.49 1.59 -18.60
C GLU A 396 16.01 2.84 -19.31
N LEU A 397 15.93 4.01 -18.66
CA LEU A 397 16.50 5.25 -19.20
C LEU A 397 18.01 5.13 -19.42
N LEU A 398 18.73 4.57 -18.45
CA LEU A 398 20.19 4.38 -18.53
C LEU A 398 20.61 3.35 -19.59
N ASP A 399 19.75 2.38 -19.92
CA ASP A 399 20.03 1.35 -20.93
C ASP A 399 19.63 1.81 -22.35
N SER A 400 18.64 2.71 -22.46
CA SER A 400 18.28 3.33 -23.73
C SER A 400 19.48 4.11 -24.29
N ARG A 401 19.93 3.73 -25.50
CA ARG A 401 21.14 4.25 -26.18
C ARG A 401 21.18 5.77 -26.46
N THR A 402 20.16 6.50 -26.04
CA THR A 402 20.02 7.96 -26.09
C THR A 402 21.08 8.70 -25.25
N ASP A 403 21.69 8.03 -24.27
CA ASP A 403 22.70 8.65 -23.37
C ASP A 403 24.10 8.81 -23.97
N LYS A 404 24.44 8.23 -25.13
CA LYS A 404 25.76 8.51 -25.73
C LYS A 404 25.91 9.94 -26.24
N MET A 405 24.80 10.65 -26.46
CA MET A 405 24.80 12.04 -26.96
C MET A 405 24.47 13.06 -25.86
N ILE A 406 23.68 12.67 -24.85
CA ILE A 406 23.37 13.52 -23.68
C ILE A 406 24.55 13.54 -22.69
N MET A 407 25.30 12.43 -22.56
CA MET A 407 26.51 12.38 -21.72
C MET A 407 27.76 13.01 -22.35
N SER A 408 27.71 13.39 -23.64
CA SER A 408 28.83 14.03 -24.35
C SER A 408 28.71 15.54 -24.45
N ASP A 409 27.57 16.12 -24.08
CA ASP A 409 27.40 17.57 -24.09
C ASP A 409 27.71 18.14 -22.69
N ASP A 410 28.75 18.95 -22.65
CA ASP A 410 29.46 19.48 -21.49
C ASP A 410 28.62 20.52 -20.73
N SER A 411 27.40 20.18 -20.31
CA SER A 411 26.59 20.99 -19.40
C SER A 411 26.78 20.48 -17.95
N MET A 412 27.47 21.33 -17.21
CA MET A 412 28.10 21.12 -15.90
C MET A 412 27.09 20.92 -14.75
N ASP A 413 26.22 19.90 -14.80
CA ASP A 413 25.30 19.56 -13.68
C ASP A 413 24.69 18.14 -13.69
N TYR A 414 25.11 17.23 -14.59
CA TYR A 414 24.49 15.88 -14.74
C TYR A 414 25.20 14.72 -14.02
N VAL A 415 26.50 14.84 -13.74
CA VAL A 415 27.25 13.87 -12.91
C VAL A 415 26.66 13.70 -11.48
N PRO A 416 26.12 14.74 -10.82
CA PRO A 416 25.52 14.61 -9.49
C PRO A 416 24.28 13.70 -9.45
N LEU A 417 23.52 13.57 -10.54
CA LEU A 417 22.28 12.76 -10.52
C LEU A 417 22.58 11.26 -10.46
N LYS A 418 23.60 10.79 -11.17
CA LYS A 418 23.97 9.37 -11.17
C LYS A 418 24.52 8.94 -9.81
N GLU A 419 25.37 9.77 -9.20
CA GLU A 419 25.90 9.54 -7.85
C GLU A 419 24.84 9.71 -6.76
N ARG A 420 23.97 10.74 -6.82
CA ARG A 420 22.84 10.87 -5.88
C ARG A 420 21.84 9.73 -6.01
N THR A 421 21.51 9.31 -7.21
CA THR A 421 20.54 8.22 -7.41
C THR A 421 21.12 6.90 -6.94
N ASP A 422 22.40 6.64 -7.21
CA ASP A 422 23.11 5.47 -6.66
C ASP A 422 23.24 5.53 -5.13
N ASP A 423 23.52 6.69 -4.54
CA ASP A 423 23.65 6.85 -3.08
C ASP A 423 22.32 6.83 -2.35
N VAL A 424 21.25 7.40 -2.92
CA VAL A 424 19.89 7.34 -2.38
C VAL A 424 19.33 5.92 -2.53
N LEU A 425 19.50 5.28 -3.69
CA LEU A 425 19.12 3.88 -3.86
C LEU A 425 19.96 2.98 -2.96
N ARG A 426 21.28 3.17 -2.85
CA ARG A 426 22.13 2.38 -1.94
C ARG A 426 21.78 2.64 -0.48
N SER A 427 21.63 3.87 -0.03
CA SER A 427 21.30 4.24 1.35
C SER A 427 19.92 3.71 1.73
N ASN A 428 18.91 3.88 0.88
CA ASN A 428 17.57 3.38 1.15
C ASN A 428 17.49 1.85 1.01
N LEU A 429 18.13 1.22 0.00
CA LEU A 429 18.16 -0.24 -0.14
C LEU A 429 18.99 -0.93 0.96
N PHE A 430 20.14 -0.38 1.38
CA PHE A 430 20.92 -0.92 2.51
C PHE A 430 20.17 -0.75 3.84
N ARG A 431 19.44 0.35 4.04
CA ARG A 431 18.59 0.53 5.23
C ARG A 431 17.39 -0.42 5.23
N ILE A 432 16.87 -0.81 4.07
CA ILE A 432 15.79 -1.81 3.91
C ILE A 432 16.31 -3.25 4.12
N GLN A 433 17.59 -3.54 3.91
CA GLN A 433 18.19 -4.88 4.12
C GLN A 433 18.15 -5.37 5.57
N GLY A 434 17.89 -4.50 6.56
CA GLY A 434 17.82 -4.86 7.98
C GLY A 434 16.59 -5.70 8.38
N THR A 435 15.55 -5.77 7.55
CA THR A 435 14.34 -6.56 7.86
C THR A 435 14.45 -7.97 7.27
N ARG A 436 14.86 -8.95 8.09
CA ARG A 436 14.90 -10.38 7.74
C ARG A 436 13.48 -10.92 7.47
N GLY A 437 13.09 -10.89 6.20
CA GLY A 437 11.93 -11.60 5.62
C GLY A 437 12.06 -11.82 4.11
N THR A 438 13.22 -11.49 3.54
CA THR A 438 13.45 -11.22 2.13
C THR A 438 14.26 -12.32 1.44
N SER A 439 14.01 -13.60 1.77
CA SER A 439 14.69 -14.74 1.13
C SER A 439 14.40 -14.82 -0.38
N LYS A 440 13.21 -14.42 -0.82
CA LYS A 440 12.87 -14.31 -2.25
C LYS A 440 13.43 -13.04 -2.90
N LEU A 441 13.45 -11.94 -2.14
CA LEU A 441 14.09 -10.68 -2.52
C LEU A 441 15.60 -10.82 -2.77
N TYR A 442 16.28 -11.69 -2.03
CA TYR A 442 17.70 -12.00 -2.25
C TYR A 442 17.92 -12.75 -3.57
N GLN A 443 17.03 -13.66 -3.95
CA GLN A 443 17.13 -14.38 -5.22
C GLN A 443 16.81 -13.48 -6.42
N ASP A 444 15.79 -12.63 -6.31
CA ASP A 444 15.41 -11.67 -7.37
C ASP A 444 16.47 -10.55 -7.52
N MET A 445 17.09 -10.11 -6.42
CA MET A 445 18.23 -9.18 -6.47
C MET A 445 19.56 -9.86 -6.88
N MET A 446 19.76 -11.14 -6.58
CA MET A 446 20.88 -11.91 -7.14
C MET A 446 20.74 -12.01 -8.65
N TRP A 447 19.51 -12.20 -9.17
CA TRP A 447 19.28 -12.24 -10.61
C TRP A 447 19.66 -10.90 -11.30
N LEU A 448 19.28 -9.77 -10.72
CA LEU A 448 19.73 -8.42 -11.15
C LEU A 448 21.23 -8.18 -10.96
N ARG A 449 21.85 -8.75 -9.91
CA ARG A 449 23.31 -8.71 -9.70
C ARG A 449 24.06 -9.57 -10.71
N THR A 450 23.56 -10.74 -11.08
CA THR A 450 24.25 -11.68 -12.00
C THR A 450 24.26 -11.13 -13.42
N GLN A 451 23.19 -10.43 -13.86
CA GLN A 451 23.21 -9.71 -15.13
C GLN A 451 24.19 -8.52 -15.11
N LYS A 452 24.29 -7.76 -14.01
CA LYS A 452 25.29 -6.67 -13.86
C LYS A 452 26.73 -7.17 -13.69
N PHE A 453 26.96 -8.35 -13.12
CA PHE A 453 28.30 -8.89 -12.88
C PHE A 453 28.88 -9.58 -14.12
N LEU A 454 28.06 -10.29 -14.91
CA LEU A 454 28.47 -10.84 -16.21
C LEU A 454 28.79 -9.74 -17.22
N PHE A 455 28.09 -8.60 -17.19
CA PHE A 455 28.38 -7.47 -18.07
C PHE A 455 29.61 -6.64 -17.63
N LYS A 456 29.91 -6.57 -16.32
CA LYS A 456 31.11 -5.88 -15.81
C LYS A 456 32.40 -6.68 -15.95
N ALA A 457 32.34 -8.02 -15.94
CA ALA A 457 33.54 -8.86 -15.98
C ALA A 457 34.16 -9.01 -17.39
N LEU A 458 33.42 -8.71 -18.45
CA LEU A 458 33.90 -8.89 -19.84
C LEU A 458 34.27 -7.60 -20.57
N LEU A 459 34.11 -6.43 -19.95
CA LEU A 459 34.42 -5.12 -20.56
C LEU A 459 35.85 -4.56 -20.36
N PRO A 460 36.71 -5.02 -19.41
CA PRO A 460 38.06 -4.44 -19.29
C PRO A 460 39.15 -5.14 -20.11
N TYR A 461 38.92 -6.32 -20.68
CA TYR A 461 39.97 -7.05 -21.41
C TYR A 461 39.70 -7.04 -22.91
N GLY A 462 39.97 -5.88 -23.52
CA GLY A 462 40.14 -5.79 -24.98
C GLY A 462 41.37 -6.59 -25.42
N MET A 463 41.19 -7.87 -25.70
CA MET A 463 42.05 -8.62 -26.62
C MET A 463 41.20 -9.13 -27.77
N ALA A 464 41.33 -8.48 -28.92
CA ALA A 464 41.06 -9.10 -30.20
C ALA A 464 42.29 -9.94 -30.57
N CYS A 465 42.15 -11.27 -30.64
CA CYS A 465 42.71 -12.11 -31.71
C CYS A 465 42.39 -13.61 -31.54
N ILE A 466 41.73 -14.13 -32.56
CA ILE A 466 41.89 -15.44 -33.22
C ILE A 466 41.38 -16.70 -32.48
N LEU A 467 40.29 -17.26 -33.03
CA LEU A 467 40.18 -18.61 -33.63
C LEU A 467 38.84 -18.61 -34.43
N THR A 468 38.83 -18.18 -35.69
CA THR A 468 38.81 -19.03 -36.90
C THR A 468 38.03 -20.34 -36.78
N GLU A 469 36.97 -20.43 -37.59
CA GLU A 469 36.49 -21.59 -38.37
C GLU A 469 36.72 -23.00 -37.84
N GLY A 470 35.61 -23.77 -37.76
CA GLY A 470 35.68 -25.22 -37.75
C GLY A 470 34.41 -25.90 -37.25
N ASP A 471 33.35 -25.89 -38.05
CA ASP A 471 32.46 -27.05 -38.11
C ASP A 471 33.30 -28.25 -38.62
N PRO A 472 33.08 -29.48 -38.12
CA PRO A 472 32.23 -30.35 -38.93
C PRO A 472 31.31 -31.29 -38.12
N ALA A 473 30.08 -31.36 -38.63
CA ALA A 473 29.21 -32.52 -38.91
C ALA A 473 29.54 -33.95 -38.40
N PHE A 474 28.44 -34.70 -38.31
CA PHE A 474 28.23 -36.15 -38.08
C PHE A 474 28.19 -36.62 -36.61
N GLY A 475 27.17 -37.32 -36.12
CA GLY A 475 25.95 -37.84 -36.72
C GLY A 475 25.32 -38.90 -35.81
N SER A 476 24.04 -39.17 -36.08
CA SER A 476 23.23 -40.37 -35.75
C SER A 476 22.86 -40.71 -34.29
N ALA A 477 21.53 -40.57 -34.08
CA ALA A 477 20.59 -41.42 -33.35
C ALA A 477 21.08 -42.72 -32.69
N SER A 478 20.53 -43.03 -31.50
CA SER A 478 19.61 -44.17 -31.31
C SER A 478 19.17 -44.38 -29.83
N TYR A 479 17.86 -44.59 -29.68
CA TYR A 479 17.13 -45.56 -28.85
C TYR A 479 17.45 -45.83 -27.35
N MET A 480 16.36 -45.79 -26.57
CA MET A 480 15.93 -46.73 -25.51
C MET A 480 17.01 -47.54 -24.76
N SER A 481 16.98 -47.49 -23.42
CA SER A 481 16.29 -48.50 -22.61
C SER A 481 16.67 -48.44 -21.12
N ARG A 482 15.68 -48.83 -20.31
CA ARG A 482 15.65 -49.12 -18.87
C ARG A 482 15.60 -47.95 -17.89
#